data_AF-A0A949J4P9-F1
#
_entry.id   AF-A0A949J4P9-F1
#
_cell.length_a   1.000
_cell.length_b   1.000
_cell.length_c   1.000
_cell.angle_alpha   90.00
_cell.angle_beta   90.00
_cell.angle_gamma   90.00
#
_symmetry.space_group_name_H-M   'P 1'
#
loop_
_entity.id
_entity.type
_entity.pdbx_description
1 polymer ?
#
loop_
_entity_poly.entity_id
_entity_poly.type
_entity_poly.pdbx_seq_one_letter_code
_entity_poly.pdbx_strand_id
1 'polypeptide(L)'
;MIEWYKVELTQEMEALRHQLEALFYEKVTKLRNMGLLTYKKKEYISKRDLLDLRKYIPRYLTGYRAKYKYPAFLNQALAISLYHCLELLETQGIAPLRDYLGRMFQGEPEKRSEKILVTDQRMQSIYERAREYSQKSHPKLRALRSALVDQLQKKDTSLIIVFAQYRDTIASILEEISDIPRSRPVRFVGQSSRTDKGLKQEEQHLILEKFRKGEFNILVASSVAEEGLDIPAVDLVVFYEPIPSEIRSIQRRGRTGRSEVGRVIILITKDSRDEAYLWAERSREKKMQRMVKWLRSK
;
A
#
# COMPACT_ATOMS: atom_id res chain seq x y z
N MET A 1 16.94 13.39 -5.10
CA MET A 1 15.88 13.47 -6.15
C MET A 1 14.94 12.26 -5.95
N ILE A 2 13.62 12.40 -6.15
CA ILE A 2 12.68 11.28 -6.02
C ILE A 2 12.44 10.67 -7.40
N GLU A 3 12.79 9.39 -7.55
CA GLU A 3 12.61 8.59 -8.76
C GLU A 3 11.34 7.73 -8.61
N TRP A 4 10.44 7.80 -9.58
CA TRP A 4 9.22 6.99 -9.59
C TRP A 4 9.40 5.82 -10.56
N TYR A 5 9.39 4.60 -10.04
CA TYR A 5 9.57 3.39 -10.83
C TYR A 5 8.25 2.64 -10.97
N LYS A 6 7.72 2.62 -12.20
CA LYS A 6 6.46 1.94 -12.50
C LYS A 6 6.71 0.47 -12.80
N VAL A 7 5.86 -0.38 -12.26
CA VAL A 7 5.91 -1.84 -12.39
C VAL A 7 4.58 -2.32 -12.94
N GLU A 8 4.61 -3.17 -13.95
CA GLU A 8 3.41 -3.76 -14.55
C GLU A 8 3.04 -5.06 -13.81
N LEU A 9 1.75 -5.33 -13.69
CA LEU A 9 1.25 -6.59 -13.16
C LEU A 9 1.50 -7.72 -14.17
N THR A 10 1.61 -8.96 -13.67
CA THR A 10 1.64 -10.13 -14.58
C THR A 10 0.27 -10.33 -15.21
N GLN A 11 0.21 -11.09 -16.30
CA GLN A 11 -1.06 -11.36 -17.00
C GLN A 11 -2.10 -12.02 -16.09
N GLU A 12 -1.68 -12.90 -15.19
CA GLU A 12 -2.54 -13.58 -14.21
C GLU A 12 -3.11 -12.59 -13.19
N MET A 13 -2.27 -11.68 -12.69
CA MET A 13 -2.69 -10.64 -11.76
C MET A 13 -3.65 -9.66 -12.43
N GLU A 14 -3.39 -9.30 -13.68
CA GLU A 14 -4.25 -8.43 -14.47
C GLU A 14 -5.64 -9.04 -14.69
N ALA A 15 -5.69 -10.34 -15.02
CA ALA A 15 -6.95 -11.07 -15.18
C ALA A 15 -7.77 -11.07 -13.88
N LEU A 16 -7.12 -11.36 -12.74
CA LEU A 16 -7.77 -11.32 -11.42
C LEU A 16 -8.23 -9.89 -11.05
N ARG A 17 -7.41 -8.88 -11.36
CA ARG A 17 -7.72 -7.47 -11.13
C ARG A 17 -9.00 -7.08 -11.85
N HIS A 18 -9.10 -7.35 -13.14
CA HIS A 18 -10.30 -7.02 -13.92
C HIS A 18 -11.58 -7.68 -13.36
N GLN A 19 -11.50 -8.94 -12.93
CA GLN A 19 -12.65 -9.63 -12.34
C GLN A 19 -13.06 -8.99 -11.00
N LEU A 20 -12.11 -8.69 -10.13
CA LEU A 20 -12.36 -8.01 -8.85
C LEU A 20 -12.89 -6.58 -9.05
N GLU A 21 -12.35 -5.85 -10.02
CA GLU A 21 -12.79 -4.50 -10.36
C GLU A 21 -14.23 -4.47 -10.85
N ALA A 22 -14.64 -5.42 -11.69
CA ALA A 22 -16.02 -5.53 -12.14
C ALA A 22 -17.00 -5.64 -10.95
N LEU A 23 -16.67 -6.50 -9.98
CA LEU A 23 -17.44 -6.65 -8.74
C LEU A 23 -17.44 -5.36 -7.92
N PHE A 24 -16.28 -4.74 -7.75
CA PHE A 24 -16.13 -3.51 -6.99
C PHE A 24 -16.96 -2.37 -7.58
N TYR A 25 -16.84 -2.14 -8.89
CA TYR A 25 -17.56 -1.09 -9.60
C TYR A 25 -19.07 -1.34 -9.63
N GLU A 26 -19.53 -2.60 -9.61
CA GLU A 26 -20.94 -2.92 -9.43
C GLU A 26 -21.47 -2.36 -8.09
N LYS A 27 -20.73 -2.55 -6.99
CA LYS A 27 -21.15 -2.05 -5.66
C LYS A 27 -21.06 -0.54 -5.57
N VAL A 28 -20.01 0.07 -6.13
CA VAL A 28 -19.88 1.53 -6.22
C VAL A 28 -21.02 2.14 -7.04
N THR A 29 -21.41 1.51 -8.15
CA THR A 29 -22.53 1.97 -8.98
C THR A 29 -23.86 1.93 -8.22
N LYS A 30 -24.10 0.85 -7.45
CA LYS A 30 -25.28 0.77 -6.56
C LYS A 30 -25.31 1.92 -5.54
N LEU A 31 -24.18 2.27 -4.93
CA LEU A 31 -24.07 3.42 -4.02
C LEU A 31 -24.35 4.75 -4.75
N ARG A 32 -23.84 4.91 -5.97
CA ARG A 32 -24.09 6.10 -6.81
C ARG A 32 -25.55 6.28 -7.18
N ASN A 33 -26.24 5.19 -7.51
CA ASN A 33 -27.68 5.23 -7.80
C ASN A 33 -28.50 5.65 -6.56
N MET A 34 -27.97 5.46 -5.35
CA MET A 34 -28.56 5.96 -4.11
C MET A 34 -28.16 7.43 -3.80
N GLY A 35 -27.41 8.09 -4.68
CA GLY A 35 -26.91 9.46 -4.54
C GLY A 35 -25.62 9.59 -3.73
N LEU A 36 -24.92 8.50 -3.44
CA LEU A 36 -23.67 8.49 -2.66
C LEU A 36 -22.45 8.42 -3.61
N LEU A 37 -21.29 8.96 -3.22
CA LEU A 37 -20.04 8.88 -4.00
C LEU A 37 -20.12 9.46 -5.43
N THR A 38 -20.98 10.46 -5.65
CA THR A 38 -21.20 11.06 -6.98
C THR A 38 -20.17 12.14 -7.35
N TYR A 39 -19.41 12.66 -6.38
CA TYR A 39 -18.50 13.81 -6.52
C TYR A 39 -17.20 13.54 -7.30
N LYS A 40 -16.91 12.29 -7.65
CA LYS A 40 -15.76 11.92 -8.50
C LYS A 40 -16.05 10.68 -9.33
N LYS A 41 -15.19 10.35 -10.30
CA LYS A 41 -15.33 9.12 -11.11
C LYS A 41 -15.15 7.87 -10.25
N LYS A 42 -15.76 6.75 -10.64
CA LYS A 42 -15.79 5.50 -9.85
C LYS A 42 -14.40 4.90 -9.66
N GLU A 43 -13.54 5.08 -10.66
CA GLU A 43 -12.14 4.63 -10.72
C GLU A 43 -11.26 5.37 -9.70
N TYR A 44 -11.69 6.55 -9.23
CA TYR A 44 -10.97 7.37 -8.26
C TYR A 44 -11.55 7.28 -6.83
N ILE A 45 -12.49 6.35 -6.58
CA ILE A 45 -13.01 6.08 -5.25
C ILE A 45 -11.94 5.36 -4.44
N SER A 46 -11.50 5.99 -3.35
CA SER A 46 -10.51 5.46 -2.42
C SER A 46 -11.16 4.74 -1.24
N LYS A 47 -10.35 3.95 -0.53
CA LYS A 47 -10.73 3.33 0.75
C LYS A 47 -11.29 4.33 1.75
N ARG A 48 -10.72 5.53 1.83
CA ARG A 48 -11.18 6.60 2.74
C ARG A 48 -12.61 7.04 2.41
N ASP A 49 -12.93 7.22 1.14
CA ASP A 49 -14.29 7.62 0.74
C ASP A 49 -15.32 6.58 1.16
N LEU A 50 -14.98 5.29 0.97
CA LEU A 50 -15.81 4.18 1.40
C LEU A 50 -15.97 4.13 2.92
N LEU A 51 -14.93 4.42 3.70
CA LEU A 51 -15.02 4.48 5.16
C LEU A 51 -15.86 5.67 5.64
N ASP A 52 -15.66 6.84 5.05
CA ASP A 52 -16.37 8.06 5.42
C ASP A 52 -17.87 7.97 5.14
N LEU A 53 -18.31 7.14 4.18
CA LEU A 53 -19.73 6.84 3.96
C LEU A 53 -20.46 6.37 5.22
N ARG A 54 -19.79 5.74 6.20
CA ARG A 54 -20.46 5.30 7.44
C ARG A 54 -21.09 6.49 8.18
N LYS A 55 -20.44 7.65 8.11
CA LYS A 55 -20.91 8.90 8.72
C LYS A 55 -21.96 9.60 7.86
N TYR A 56 -21.85 9.49 6.55
CA TYR A 56 -22.74 10.17 5.61
C TYR A 56 -24.07 9.44 5.41
N ILE A 57 -24.10 8.11 5.36
CA ILE A 57 -25.33 7.33 5.12
C ILE A 57 -26.48 7.74 6.05
N PRO A 58 -26.32 7.81 7.38
CA PRO A 58 -27.40 8.21 8.28
C PRO A 58 -27.89 9.64 8.07
N ARG A 59 -26.98 10.55 7.66
CA ARG A 59 -27.24 11.98 7.49
C ARG A 59 -27.94 12.30 6.17
N TYR A 60 -27.56 11.62 5.09
CA TYR A 60 -28.04 11.90 3.73
C TYR A 60 -29.27 11.10 3.32
N LEU A 61 -29.46 9.89 3.88
CA LEU A 61 -30.59 9.03 3.54
C LEU A 61 -31.69 9.14 4.60
N THR A 62 -32.39 10.27 4.64
CA THR A 62 -33.48 10.56 5.59
C THR A 62 -34.84 10.61 4.89
N GLY A 63 -35.93 10.69 5.68
CA GLY A 63 -37.31 10.74 5.16
C GLY A 63 -37.62 9.58 4.20
N TYR A 64 -38.16 9.89 3.02
CA TYR A 64 -38.48 8.89 1.99
C TYR A 64 -37.28 8.08 1.48
N ARG A 65 -36.05 8.59 1.67
CA ARG A 65 -34.81 7.91 1.28
C ARG A 65 -34.28 6.95 2.36
N ALA A 66 -34.86 6.93 3.56
CA ALA A 66 -34.42 6.09 4.67
C ALA A 66 -34.40 4.59 4.31
N LYS A 67 -35.29 4.14 3.42
CA LYS A 67 -35.31 2.77 2.89
C LYS A 67 -34.00 2.32 2.23
N TYR A 68 -33.18 3.26 1.76
CA TYR A 68 -31.89 2.95 1.14
C TYR A 68 -30.73 2.83 2.14
N LYS A 69 -30.93 3.14 3.44
CA LYS A 69 -29.84 3.06 4.45
C LYS A 69 -29.22 1.67 4.52
N TYR A 70 -30.06 0.65 4.66
CA TYR A 70 -29.58 -0.73 4.79
C TYR A 70 -28.86 -1.22 3.52
N PRO A 71 -29.43 -1.07 2.29
CA PRO A 71 -28.70 -1.34 1.05
C PRO A 71 -27.39 -0.57 0.91
N ALA A 72 -27.34 0.70 1.35
CA ALA A 72 -26.12 1.50 1.28
C ALA A 72 -25.03 0.95 2.21
N PHE A 73 -25.35 0.63 3.47
CA PHE A 73 -24.38 0.02 4.38
C PHE A 73 -23.87 -1.33 3.89
N LEU A 74 -24.75 -2.13 3.28
CA LEU A 74 -24.36 -3.42 2.73
C LEU A 74 -23.42 -3.28 1.53
N ASN A 75 -23.77 -2.44 0.55
CA ASN A 75 -22.91 -2.22 -0.63
C ASN A 75 -21.59 -1.54 -0.26
N GLN A 76 -21.60 -0.67 0.76
CA GLN A 76 -20.39 -0.09 1.33
C GLN A 76 -19.47 -1.19 1.92
N ALA A 77 -20.01 -2.09 2.74
CA ALA A 77 -19.23 -3.17 3.34
C ALA A 77 -18.64 -4.12 2.27
N LEU A 78 -19.45 -4.49 1.27
CA LEU A 78 -18.99 -5.28 0.12
C LEU A 78 -17.89 -4.56 -0.67
N ALA A 79 -18.08 -3.26 -0.95
CA ALA A 79 -17.07 -2.46 -1.65
C ALA A 79 -15.75 -2.35 -0.86
N ILE A 80 -15.81 -2.27 0.48
CA ILE A 80 -14.60 -2.25 1.32
C ILE A 80 -13.87 -3.60 1.24
N SER A 81 -14.58 -4.72 1.34
CA SER A 81 -13.98 -6.06 1.21
C SER A 81 -13.34 -6.25 -0.17
N LEU A 82 -14.03 -5.87 -1.25
CA LEU A 82 -13.51 -5.96 -2.62
C LEU A 82 -12.32 -5.02 -2.86
N TYR A 83 -12.37 -3.80 -2.31
CA TYR A 83 -11.24 -2.88 -2.36
C TYR A 83 -10.03 -3.48 -1.67
N HIS A 84 -10.21 -4.16 -0.54
CA HIS A 84 -9.10 -4.81 0.15
C HIS A 84 -8.51 -5.97 -0.67
N CYS A 85 -9.34 -6.77 -1.36
CA CYS A 85 -8.83 -7.77 -2.30
C CYS A 85 -7.96 -7.15 -3.41
N LEU A 86 -8.43 -6.05 -4.01
CA LEU A 86 -7.68 -5.30 -5.02
C LEU A 86 -6.37 -4.73 -4.47
N GLU A 87 -6.41 -4.18 -3.26
CA GLU A 87 -5.24 -3.66 -2.54
C GLU A 87 -4.21 -4.78 -2.30
N LEU A 88 -4.62 -5.96 -1.80
CA LEU A 88 -3.72 -7.10 -1.62
C LEU A 88 -3.06 -7.54 -2.94
N LEU A 89 -3.87 -7.67 -4.00
CA LEU A 89 -3.39 -8.11 -5.31
C LEU A 89 -2.41 -7.11 -5.95
N GLU A 90 -2.80 -5.85 -6.02
CA GLU A 90 -2.03 -4.77 -6.68
C GLU A 90 -0.73 -4.39 -5.96
N THR A 91 -0.60 -4.84 -4.71
CA THR A 91 0.44 -4.38 -3.80
C THR A 91 1.33 -5.51 -3.32
N GLN A 92 0.74 -6.60 -2.83
CA GLN A 92 1.47 -7.68 -2.16
C GLN A 92 1.57 -8.93 -3.04
N GLY A 93 0.57 -9.20 -3.87
CA GLY A 93 0.58 -10.29 -4.84
C GLY A 93 -0.60 -11.26 -4.71
N ILE A 94 -0.52 -12.36 -5.47
CA ILE A 94 -1.59 -13.37 -5.53
C ILE A 94 -1.69 -14.17 -4.24
N ALA A 95 -0.56 -14.54 -3.62
CA ALA A 95 -0.57 -15.35 -2.39
C ALA A 95 -1.31 -14.67 -1.21
N PRO A 96 -1.06 -13.38 -0.88
CA PRO A 96 -1.85 -12.68 0.15
C PRO A 96 -3.34 -12.57 -0.18
N LEU A 97 -3.70 -12.35 -1.44
CA LEU A 97 -5.09 -12.39 -1.89
C LEU A 97 -5.70 -13.78 -1.65
N ARG A 98 -5.02 -14.85 -2.08
CA ARG A 98 -5.45 -16.24 -1.89
C ARG A 98 -5.67 -16.53 -0.41
N ASP A 99 -4.77 -16.11 0.46
CA ASP A 99 -4.87 -16.39 1.91
C ASP A 99 -6.04 -15.64 2.54
N TYR A 100 -6.26 -14.39 2.14
CA TYR A 100 -7.43 -13.63 2.55
C TYR A 100 -8.73 -14.29 2.10
N LEU A 101 -8.81 -14.71 0.84
CA LEU A 101 -9.97 -15.41 0.29
C LEU A 101 -10.13 -16.79 0.93
N GLY A 102 -9.05 -17.53 1.20
CA GLY A 102 -9.08 -18.84 1.83
C GLY A 102 -9.70 -18.79 3.23
N ARG A 103 -9.33 -17.79 4.04
CA ARG A 103 -10.00 -17.55 5.33
C ARG A 103 -11.51 -17.31 5.19
N MET A 104 -11.92 -16.68 4.08
CA MET A 104 -13.33 -16.40 3.80
C MET A 104 -14.09 -17.64 3.31
N PHE A 105 -13.53 -18.37 2.34
CA PHE A 105 -14.19 -19.51 1.67
C PHE A 105 -14.09 -20.83 2.42
N GLN A 106 -12.97 -21.06 3.12
CA GLN A 106 -12.73 -22.31 3.86
C GLN A 106 -12.98 -22.15 5.37
N GLY A 107 -12.89 -20.93 5.88
CA GLY A 107 -13.20 -20.60 7.27
C GLY A 107 -14.68 -20.26 7.46
N GLU A 108 -14.99 -19.69 8.63
CA GLU A 108 -16.32 -19.18 8.92
C GLU A 108 -16.35 -17.66 8.65
N PRO A 109 -17.13 -17.17 7.66
CA PRO A 109 -17.23 -15.75 7.40
C PRO A 109 -17.83 -14.99 8.61
N GLU A 110 -17.05 -14.11 9.22
CA GLU A 110 -17.49 -13.33 10.38
C GLU A 110 -18.48 -12.24 9.97
N LYS A 111 -18.21 -11.58 8.83
CA LYS A 111 -18.97 -10.40 8.39
C LYS A 111 -20.07 -10.79 7.42
N ARG A 112 -21.19 -10.06 7.47
CA ARG A 112 -22.28 -10.23 6.49
C ARG A 112 -21.84 -9.99 5.04
N SER A 113 -20.88 -9.08 4.81
CA SER A 113 -20.30 -8.88 3.47
C SER A 113 -19.55 -10.13 3.00
N GLU A 114 -18.77 -10.76 3.87
CA GLU A 114 -18.04 -11.99 3.57
C GLU A 114 -19.00 -13.14 3.28
N LYS A 115 -20.06 -13.32 4.09
CA LYS A 115 -21.13 -14.30 3.85
C LYS A 115 -21.80 -14.16 2.47
N ILE A 116 -21.88 -12.94 1.95
CA ILE A 116 -22.45 -12.67 0.62
C ILE A 116 -21.41 -12.87 -0.49
N LEU A 117 -20.15 -12.55 -0.24
CA LEU A 117 -19.09 -12.72 -1.24
C LEU A 117 -18.80 -14.21 -1.49
N VAL A 118 -18.84 -15.06 -0.46
CA VAL A 118 -18.57 -16.50 -0.62
C VAL A 118 -19.65 -17.23 -1.41
N THR A 119 -20.85 -16.66 -1.54
CA THR A 119 -21.92 -17.24 -2.35
C THR A 119 -21.93 -16.72 -3.80
N ASP A 120 -21.11 -15.72 -4.14
CA ASP A 120 -21.00 -15.20 -5.49
C ASP A 120 -20.08 -16.10 -6.34
N GLN A 121 -20.62 -16.72 -7.39
CA GLN A 121 -19.87 -17.61 -8.27
C GLN A 121 -18.64 -16.94 -8.90
N ARG A 122 -18.69 -15.62 -9.14
CA ARG A 122 -17.54 -14.87 -9.68
C ARG A 122 -16.41 -14.79 -8.65
N MET A 123 -16.75 -14.62 -7.37
CA MET A 123 -15.77 -14.64 -6.28
C MET A 123 -15.16 -16.03 -6.09
N GLN A 124 -15.97 -17.10 -6.21
CA GLN A 124 -15.47 -18.48 -6.18
C GLN A 124 -14.44 -18.72 -7.31
N SER A 125 -14.75 -18.30 -8.53
CA SER A 125 -13.84 -18.41 -9.67
C SER A 125 -12.53 -17.63 -9.46
N ILE A 126 -12.61 -16.42 -8.89
CA ILE A 126 -11.42 -15.62 -8.54
C ILE A 126 -10.57 -16.37 -7.50
N TYR A 127 -11.19 -16.98 -6.49
CA TYR A 127 -10.48 -17.74 -5.47
C TYR A 127 -9.77 -18.98 -6.04
N GLU A 128 -10.44 -19.74 -6.89
CA GLU A 128 -9.85 -20.92 -7.55
C GLU A 128 -8.64 -20.55 -8.40
N ARG A 129 -8.74 -19.50 -9.22
CA ARG A 129 -7.61 -18.99 -10.01
C ARG A 129 -6.47 -18.46 -9.15
N ALA A 130 -6.79 -17.77 -8.05
CA ALA A 130 -5.77 -17.29 -7.10
C ALA A 130 -5.01 -18.46 -6.44
N ARG A 131 -5.64 -19.63 -6.23
CA ARG A 131 -4.96 -20.84 -5.77
C ARG A 131 -4.03 -21.43 -6.83
N GLU A 132 -4.46 -21.43 -8.09
CA GLU A 132 -3.65 -21.93 -9.21
C GLU A 132 -2.38 -21.08 -9.42
N TYR A 133 -2.51 -19.75 -9.35
CA TYR A 133 -1.42 -18.82 -9.65
C TYR A 133 -0.55 -18.44 -8.44
N SER A 134 -0.75 -19.06 -7.27
CA SER A 134 -0.20 -18.55 -6.02
C SER A 134 1.33 -18.54 -5.92
N GLN A 135 2.02 -19.25 -6.81
CA GLN A 135 3.49 -19.25 -6.88
C GLN A 135 4.07 -18.00 -7.55
N LYS A 136 3.24 -17.15 -8.17
CA LYS A 136 3.68 -15.91 -8.81
C LYS A 136 3.84 -14.81 -7.76
N SER A 137 5.07 -14.38 -7.54
CA SER A 137 5.39 -13.25 -6.67
C SER A 137 5.06 -11.91 -7.34
N HIS A 138 4.84 -10.87 -6.53
CA HIS A 138 4.52 -9.55 -7.06
C HIS A 138 5.74 -8.96 -7.81
N PRO A 139 5.61 -8.42 -9.05
CA PRO A 139 6.75 -7.94 -9.84
C PRO A 139 7.58 -6.82 -9.20
N LYS A 140 7.00 -6.09 -8.23
CA LYS A 140 7.72 -5.11 -7.40
C LYS A 140 8.87 -5.71 -6.59
N LEU A 141 8.79 -6.98 -6.19
CA LEU A 141 9.89 -7.67 -5.49
C LEU A 141 11.14 -7.71 -6.37
N ARG A 142 10.97 -8.09 -7.64
CA ARG A 142 12.07 -8.07 -8.63
C ARG A 142 12.59 -6.65 -8.89
N ALA A 143 11.71 -5.66 -8.98
CA ALA A 143 12.11 -4.26 -9.16
C ALA A 143 12.93 -3.73 -7.95
N LEU A 144 12.48 -4.06 -6.73
CA LEU A 144 13.20 -3.77 -5.50
C LEU A 144 14.58 -4.44 -5.52
N ARG A 145 14.65 -5.75 -5.78
CA ARG A 145 15.92 -6.50 -5.88
C ARG A 145 16.87 -5.83 -6.86
N SER A 146 16.40 -5.47 -8.05
CA SER A 146 17.23 -4.79 -9.06
C SER A 146 17.80 -3.46 -8.56
N ALA A 147 16.99 -2.65 -7.87
CA ALA A 147 17.43 -1.37 -7.31
C ALA A 147 18.47 -1.55 -6.20
N LEU A 148 18.30 -2.57 -5.35
CA LEU A 148 19.24 -2.89 -4.28
C LEU A 148 20.57 -3.41 -4.83
N VAL A 149 20.54 -4.30 -5.83
CA VAL A 149 21.74 -4.81 -6.51
C VAL A 149 22.52 -3.67 -7.15
N ASP A 150 21.87 -2.78 -7.90
CA ASP A 150 22.51 -1.59 -8.51
C ASP A 150 23.19 -0.71 -7.45
N GLN A 151 22.52 -0.48 -6.31
CA GLN A 151 23.07 0.34 -5.24
C GLN A 151 24.26 -0.33 -4.55
N LEU A 152 24.19 -1.63 -4.23
CA LEU A 152 25.27 -2.36 -3.57
C LEU A 152 26.47 -2.61 -4.49
N GLN A 153 26.28 -2.64 -5.81
CA GLN A 153 27.37 -2.66 -6.79
C GLN A 153 28.12 -1.32 -6.85
N LYS A 154 27.40 -0.20 -6.72
CA LYS A 154 28.00 1.15 -6.69
C LYS A 154 28.75 1.42 -5.39
N LYS A 155 28.18 1.00 -4.27
CA LYS A 155 28.76 1.14 -2.92
C LYS A 155 28.27 0.00 -2.05
N ASP A 156 29.13 -0.95 -1.75
CA ASP A 156 28.81 -2.15 -0.96
C ASP A 156 28.53 -1.87 0.52
N THR A 157 29.04 -0.75 1.02
CA THR A 157 28.77 -0.19 2.35
C THR A 157 27.53 0.69 2.39
N SER A 158 26.70 0.69 1.33
CA SER A 158 25.49 1.52 1.28
C SER A 158 24.55 1.19 2.44
N LEU A 159 24.09 2.21 3.16
CA LEU A 159 22.97 2.06 4.09
C LEU A 159 21.67 2.33 3.34
N ILE A 160 20.74 1.39 3.42
CA ILE A 160 19.50 1.40 2.63
C ILE A 160 18.30 1.22 3.56
N ILE A 161 17.22 1.96 3.30
CA ILE A 161 15.93 1.76 3.98
C ILE A 161 14.89 1.38 2.94
N VAL A 162 14.14 0.32 3.21
CA VAL A 162 13.00 -0.11 2.40
C VAL A 162 11.73 0.05 3.23
N PHE A 163 10.83 0.92 2.80
CA PHE A 163 9.53 1.12 3.44
C PHE A 163 8.44 0.29 2.76
N ALA A 164 7.65 -0.44 3.54
CA ALA A 164 6.47 -1.18 3.07
C ALA A 164 5.29 -0.93 4.00
N GLN A 165 4.09 -0.62 3.49
CA GLN A 165 2.97 -0.25 4.37
C GLN A 165 2.48 -1.44 5.22
N TYR A 166 2.57 -2.65 4.68
CA TYR A 166 2.05 -3.87 5.30
C TYR A 166 3.18 -4.71 5.88
N ARG A 167 3.00 -5.15 7.14
CA ARG A 167 3.98 -6.00 7.86
C ARG A 167 4.18 -7.38 7.23
N ASP A 168 3.16 -7.90 6.56
CA ASP A 168 3.21 -9.19 5.87
C ASP A 168 4.14 -9.11 4.65
N THR A 169 4.12 -7.99 3.93
CA THR A 169 5.01 -7.73 2.78
C THR A 169 6.48 -7.68 3.17
N ILE A 170 6.79 -7.27 4.41
CA ILE A 170 8.17 -7.22 4.90
C ILE A 170 8.79 -8.62 4.90
N ALA A 171 8.04 -9.68 5.23
CA ALA A 171 8.58 -11.04 5.21
C ALA A 171 9.02 -11.45 3.80
N SER A 172 8.16 -11.24 2.79
CA SER A 172 8.48 -11.50 1.39
C SER A 172 9.64 -10.65 0.87
N ILE A 173 9.74 -9.40 1.31
CA ILE A 173 10.88 -8.53 0.96
C ILE A 173 12.18 -9.11 1.55
N LEU A 174 12.18 -9.49 2.83
CA LEU A 174 13.38 -10.04 3.49
C LEU A 174 13.85 -11.33 2.82
N GLU A 175 12.92 -12.22 2.48
CA GLU A 175 13.20 -13.45 1.74
C GLU A 175 13.83 -13.14 0.38
N GLU A 176 13.19 -12.28 -0.42
CA GLU A 176 13.64 -11.89 -1.77
C GLU A 176 15.01 -11.22 -1.80
N ILE A 177 15.44 -10.56 -0.73
CA ILE A 177 16.70 -9.80 -0.72
C ILE A 177 17.82 -10.48 0.07
N SER A 178 17.53 -11.55 0.80
CA SER A 178 18.46 -12.22 1.73
C SER A 178 19.67 -12.86 1.04
N ASP A 179 19.51 -13.29 -0.21
CA ASP A 179 20.53 -13.94 -1.02
C ASP A 179 21.31 -12.94 -1.91
N ILE A 180 20.98 -11.64 -1.85
CA ILE A 180 21.76 -10.62 -2.56
C ILE A 180 23.16 -10.57 -1.95
N PRO A 181 24.25 -10.67 -2.76
CA PRO A 181 25.61 -10.58 -2.24
C PRO A 181 25.82 -9.30 -1.43
N ARG A 182 26.39 -9.45 -0.23
CA ARG A 182 26.70 -8.36 0.72
C ARG A 182 25.47 -7.68 1.34
N SER A 183 24.26 -8.18 1.08
CA SER A 183 23.08 -7.76 1.83
C SER A 183 23.12 -8.31 3.26
N ARG A 184 22.72 -7.46 4.21
CA ARG A 184 22.53 -7.77 5.62
C ARG A 184 21.21 -7.13 6.05
N PRO A 185 20.08 -7.68 5.56
CA PRO A 185 18.77 -7.09 5.80
C PRO A 185 18.28 -7.37 7.22
N VAL A 186 17.55 -6.41 7.79
CA VAL A 186 16.91 -6.56 9.10
C VAL A 186 15.49 -6.01 9.10
N ARG A 187 14.59 -6.74 9.76
CA ARG A 187 13.20 -6.33 9.98
C ARG A 187 13.14 -5.18 10.99
N PHE A 188 12.39 -4.13 10.67
CA PHE A 188 12.17 -2.98 11.57
C PHE A 188 10.70 -2.58 11.62
N VAL A 189 9.98 -3.05 12.62
CA VAL A 189 8.54 -2.76 12.77
C VAL A 189 8.26 -2.10 14.10
N GLY A 190 7.18 -1.31 14.16
CA GLY A 190 6.69 -0.72 15.39
C GLY A 190 6.29 -1.76 16.44
N GLN A 191 5.81 -1.29 17.59
CA GLN A 191 5.32 -2.12 18.69
C GLN A 191 4.19 -3.08 18.29
N SER A 192 3.85 -3.99 19.20
CA SER A 192 2.88 -5.07 19.01
C SER A 192 1.53 -4.60 18.45
N SER A 193 1.04 -5.36 17.46
CA SER A 193 -0.33 -5.29 16.95
C SER A 193 -1.10 -6.56 17.38
N ARG A 194 -2.41 -6.63 17.13
CA ARG A 194 -3.24 -7.82 17.47
C ARG A 194 -2.71 -9.12 16.85
N THR A 195 -1.91 -9.06 15.78
CA THR A 195 -1.47 -10.21 14.98
C THR A 195 0.05 -10.35 14.85
N ASP A 196 0.84 -9.35 15.26
CA ASP A 196 2.30 -9.37 15.17
C ASP A 196 2.89 -8.69 16.40
N LYS A 197 3.74 -9.40 17.15
CA LYS A 197 4.36 -8.93 18.40
C LYS A 197 5.24 -7.69 18.20
N GLY A 198 5.63 -7.35 16.97
CA GLY A 198 6.41 -6.14 16.69
C GLY A 198 7.78 -6.16 17.38
N LEU A 199 8.41 -4.99 17.48
CA LEU A 199 9.65 -4.80 18.25
C LEU A 199 9.39 -3.92 19.47
N LYS A 200 10.05 -4.22 20.59
CA LYS A 200 10.11 -3.32 21.74
C LYS A 200 11.00 -2.12 21.40
N GLN A 201 10.80 -1.00 22.10
CA GLN A 201 11.56 0.23 21.88
C GLN A 201 13.08 0.04 22.08
N GLU A 202 13.48 -0.78 23.04
CA GLU A 202 14.89 -1.13 23.27
C GLU A 202 15.49 -1.92 22.09
N GLU A 203 14.72 -2.87 21.53
CA GLU A 203 15.14 -3.66 20.36
C GLU A 203 15.25 -2.78 19.11
N GLN A 204 14.32 -1.84 18.92
CA GLN A 204 14.38 -0.85 17.85
C GLN A 204 15.63 0.02 17.96
N HIS A 205 15.93 0.53 19.16
CA HIS A 205 17.14 1.31 19.40
C HIS A 205 18.40 0.50 19.10
N LEU A 206 18.47 -0.75 19.56
CA LEU A 206 19.59 -1.64 19.29
C LEU A 206 19.77 -1.91 17.78
N ILE A 207 18.68 -2.17 17.04
CA ILE A 207 18.76 -2.38 15.59
C ILE A 207 19.25 -1.13 14.87
N LEU A 208 18.78 0.06 15.28
CA LEU A 208 19.25 1.33 14.69
C LEU A 208 20.73 1.59 14.99
N GLU A 209 21.21 1.28 16.20
CA GLU A 209 22.63 1.36 16.54
C GLU A 209 23.48 0.42 15.66
N LYS A 210 23.03 -0.82 15.47
CA LYS A 210 23.69 -1.80 14.59
C LYS A 210 23.67 -1.37 13.12
N PHE A 211 22.56 -0.77 12.68
CA PHE A 211 22.43 -0.22 11.33
C PHE A 211 23.39 0.97 11.11
N ARG A 212 23.53 1.87 12.09
CA ARG A 212 24.51 2.98 12.06
C ARG A 212 25.96 2.48 11.94
N LYS A 213 26.27 1.37 12.61
CA LYS A 213 27.59 0.73 12.57
C LYS A 213 27.82 -0.10 11.31
N GLY A 214 26.81 -0.26 10.45
CA GLY A 214 26.88 -1.07 9.23
C GLY A 214 26.81 -2.58 9.46
N GLU A 215 26.51 -3.04 10.68
CA GLU A 215 26.24 -4.47 10.95
C GLU A 215 25.06 -4.95 10.11
N PHE A 216 24.03 -4.11 9.98
CA PHE A 216 23.00 -4.22 8.97
C PHE A 216 23.17 -3.10 7.95
N ASN A 217 22.90 -3.39 6.68
CA ASN A 217 22.97 -2.39 5.61
C ASN A 217 21.63 -2.19 4.88
N ILE A 218 20.62 -3.02 5.17
CA ILE A 218 19.26 -2.82 4.66
C ILE A 218 18.26 -2.90 5.81
N LEU A 219 17.55 -1.82 6.08
CA LEU A 219 16.48 -1.74 7.08
C LEU A 219 15.13 -1.86 6.37
N VAL A 220 14.37 -2.94 6.59
CA VAL A 220 13.04 -3.12 5.99
C VAL A 220 11.96 -2.76 7.01
N ALA A 221 11.30 -1.64 6.79
CA ALA A 221 10.45 -0.98 7.79
C ALA A 221 8.99 -0.77 7.37
N SER A 222 8.07 -0.86 8.36
CA SER A 222 6.65 -0.51 8.15
C SER A 222 6.33 0.96 8.42
N SER A 223 7.04 1.54 9.37
CA SER A 223 6.99 2.93 9.77
C SER A 223 8.26 3.19 10.55
N VAL A 224 8.81 4.40 10.43
CA VAL A 224 9.97 4.84 11.23
C VAL A 224 9.74 6.25 11.76
N ALA A 225 8.83 7.03 11.16
CA ALA A 225 8.59 8.42 11.53
C ALA A 225 7.69 8.60 12.76
N GLU A 226 6.86 7.63 13.13
CA GLU A 226 5.90 7.79 14.23
C GLU A 226 6.56 7.76 15.62
N GLU A 227 7.75 7.18 15.76
CA GLU A 227 8.38 6.92 17.06
C GLU A 227 9.46 7.94 17.44
N GLY A 228 9.63 9.02 16.66
CA GLY A 228 10.64 10.05 16.94
C GLY A 228 12.08 9.55 16.81
N LEU A 229 12.28 8.43 16.11
CA LEU A 229 13.58 7.78 15.97
C LEU A 229 14.46 8.54 14.95
N ASP A 230 15.69 8.80 15.37
CA ASP A 230 16.70 9.46 14.56
C ASP A 230 17.28 8.47 13.55
N ILE A 231 16.81 8.55 12.31
CA ILE A 231 17.27 7.70 11.21
C ILE A 231 18.61 8.25 10.73
N PRO A 232 19.66 7.40 10.62
CA PRO A 232 20.95 7.85 10.11
C PRO A 232 20.88 8.35 8.65
N ALA A 233 21.94 9.01 8.20
CA ALA A 233 22.14 9.28 6.78
C ALA A 233 22.20 7.95 6.01
N VAL A 234 21.51 7.89 4.87
CA VAL A 234 21.38 6.68 4.06
C VAL A 234 21.55 6.99 2.59
N ASP A 235 22.17 6.06 1.87
CA ASP A 235 22.48 6.21 0.45
C ASP A 235 21.23 6.04 -0.42
N LEU A 236 20.31 5.17 0.01
CA LEU A 236 19.08 4.86 -0.72
C LEU A 236 17.89 4.65 0.22
N VAL A 237 16.76 5.25 -0.13
CA VAL A 237 15.44 4.91 0.42
C VAL A 237 14.58 4.36 -0.71
N VAL A 238 13.99 3.18 -0.52
CA VAL A 238 13.02 2.59 -1.45
C VAL A 238 11.67 2.50 -0.77
N PHE A 239 10.65 3.10 -1.36
CA PHE A 239 9.26 2.90 -0.98
C PHE A 239 8.67 1.79 -1.84
N TYR A 240 8.37 0.64 -1.25
CA TYR A 240 7.71 -0.48 -1.93
C TYR A 240 6.28 -0.11 -2.39
N GLU A 241 5.66 0.78 -1.64
CA GLU A 241 4.39 1.44 -1.95
C GLU A 241 4.49 2.92 -1.61
N PRO A 242 3.66 3.78 -2.22
CA PRO A 242 3.64 5.18 -1.85
C PRO A 242 3.04 5.38 -0.44
N ILE A 243 3.89 5.58 0.57
CA ILE A 243 3.49 5.85 1.96
C ILE A 243 3.56 7.36 2.23
N PRO A 244 2.43 8.11 2.20
CA PRO A 244 2.47 9.56 2.16
C PRO A 244 3.11 10.21 3.40
N SER A 245 2.89 9.63 4.58
CA SER A 245 3.44 10.10 5.85
C SER A 245 4.97 10.01 5.85
N GLU A 246 5.50 8.86 5.46
CA GLU A 246 6.94 8.58 5.45
C GLU A 246 7.67 9.35 4.35
N ILE A 247 7.08 9.48 3.16
CA ILE A 247 7.63 10.31 2.08
C ILE A 247 7.77 11.77 2.55
N ARG A 248 6.74 12.32 3.22
CA ARG A 248 6.81 13.67 3.80
C ARG A 248 7.85 13.77 4.91
N SER A 249 8.02 12.72 5.72
CA SER A 249 9.02 12.68 6.78
C SER A 249 10.44 12.78 6.21
N ILE A 250 10.75 11.97 5.19
CA ILE A 250 12.03 12.00 4.48
C ILE A 250 12.27 13.37 3.83
N GLN A 251 11.27 13.94 3.13
CA GLN A 251 11.37 15.27 2.53
C GLN A 251 11.62 16.39 3.56
N ARG A 252 11.00 16.31 4.74
CA ARG A 252 11.20 17.29 5.82
C ARG A 252 12.62 17.22 6.38
N ARG A 253 13.16 16.02 6.59
CA ARG A 253 14.54 15.82 7.07
C ARG A 253 15.59 16.34 6.08
N GLY A 254 15.37 16.10 4.79
CA GLY A 254 16.26 16.65 3.75
C GLY A 254 16.29 18.19 3.73
N ARG A 255 15.26 18.87 4.25
CA ARG A 255 15.22 20.34 4.36
C ARG A 255 15.90 20.90 5.61
N THR A 256 16.01 20.11 6.68
CA THR A 256 16.62 20.57 7.94
C THR A 256 18.13 20.40 7.96
N GLY A 257 18.73 19.84 6.90
CA GLY A 257 20.18 19.55 6.82
C GLY A 257 20.66 18.48 7.79
N ARG A 258 19.76 17.83 8.53
CA ARG A 258 20.06 16.85 9.58
C ARG A 258 20.18 15.40 9.08
N SER A 259 19.95 15.15 7.79
CA SER A 259 20.04 13.82 7.20
C SER A 259 20.29 13.96 5.70
N GLU A 260 21.42 13.43 5.22
CA GLU A 260 21.71 13.29 3.80
C GLU A 260 21.11 11.98 3.32
N VAL A 261 19.92 12.06 2.71
CA VAL A 261 19.36 10.95 1.93
C VAL A 261 19.84 11.10 0.50
N GLY A 262 20.64 10.15 0.02
CA GLY A 262 21.22 10.21 -1.33
C GLY A 262 20.14 10.11 -2.42
N ARG A 263 19.52 8.94 -2.53
CA ARG A 263 18.48 8.63 -3.54
C ARG A 263 17.19 8.16 -2.89
N VAL A 264 16.06 8.49 -3.52
CA VAL A 264 14.74 8.00 -3.10
C VAL A 264 14.04 7.39 -4.31
N ILE A 265 13.69 6.12 -4.23
CA ILE A 265 12.92 5.39 -5.25
C ILE A 265 11.53 5.11 -4.67
N ILE A 266 10.48 5.33 -5.46
CA ILE A 266 9.11 4.93 -5.11
C ILE A 266 8.61 3.96 -6.18
N LEU A 267 8.36 2.71 -5.78
CA LEU A 267 7.73 1.71 -6.62
C LEU A 267 6.22 1.97 -6.71
N ILE A 268 5.68 1.89 -7.93
CA ILE A 268 4.25 2.06 -8.21
C ILE A 268 3.81 0.93 -9.10
N THR A 269 2.73 0.25 -8.74
CA THR A 269 2.05 -0.64 -9.71
C THR A 269 1.29 0.22 -10.72
N LYS A 270 1.54 0.00 -12.02
CA LYS A 270 0.92 0.75 -13.11
C LYS A 270 -0.59 0.48 -13.15
N ASP A 271 -1.36 1.52 -13.46
CA ASP A 271 -2.82 1.45 -13.56
C ASP A 271 -3.50 0.92 -12.29
N SER A 272 -2.85 1.07 -11.13
CA SER A 272 -3.34 0.59 -9.84
C SER A 272 -3.71 1.74 -8.89
N ARG A 273 -4.22 1.38 -7.71
CA ARG A 273 -4.51 2.32 -6.62
C ARG A 273 -3.28 3.09 -6.13
N ASP A 274 -2.06 2.59 -6.36
CA ASP A 274 -0.82 3.31 -6.05
C ASP A 274 -0.70 4.63 -6.82
N GLU A 275 -1.16 4.63 -8.08
CA GLU A 275 -1.05 5.81 -8.93
C GLU A 275 -1.84 6.99 -8.37
N ALA A 276 -2.91 6.74 -7.61
CA ALA A 276 -3.71 7.80 -7.01
C ALA A 276 -2.85 8.76 -6.18
N TYR A 277 -1.82 8.24 -5.49
CA TYR A 277 -0.88 9.08 -4.74
C TYR A 277 0.01 9.91 -5.67
N LEU A 278 0.57 9.31 -6.73
CA LEU A 278 1.37 10.01 -7.74
C LEU A 278 0.57 11.15 -8.38
N TRP A 279 -0.68 10.89 -8.77
CA TRP A 279 -1.58 11.89 -9.34
C TRP A 279 -1.87 13.01 -8.33
N ALA A 280 -2.06 12.68 -7.05
CA ALA A 280 -2.28 13.67 -5.99
C ALA A 280 -1.04 14.53 -5.71
N GLU A 281 0.17 13.98 -5.77
CA GLU A 281 1.43 14.74 -5.66
C GLU A 281 1.61 15.66 -6.87
N ARG A 282 1.49 15.13 -8.10
CA ARG A 282 1.60 15.94 -9.33
C ARG A 282 0.57 17.07 -9.38
N SER A 283 -0.65 16.83 -8.90
CA SER A 283 -1.69 17.86 -8.85
C SER A 283 -1.36 18.95 -7.84
N ARG A 284 -0.81 18.59 -6.67
CA ARG A 284 -0.33 19.55 -5.67
C ARG A 284 0.83 20.39 -6.20
N GLU A 285 1.77 19.77 -6.89
CA GLU A 285 2.90 20.47 -7.53
C GLU A 285 2.41 21.49 -8.56
N LYS A 286 1.51 21.09 -9.48
CA LYS A 286 0.90 22.01 -10.45
C LYS A 286 0.19 23.19 -9.78
N LYS A 287 -0.54 22.95 -8.68
CA LYS A 287 -1.22 24.00 -7.91
C LYS A 287 -0.21 24.96 -7.27
N MET A 288 0.88 24.43 -6.71
CA MET A 288 1.98 25.22 -6.14
C MET A 288 2.65 26.10 -7.21
N GLN A 289 2.99 25.52 -8.37
CA GLN A 289 3.60 26.27 -9.47
C GLN A 289 2.71 27.42 -9.94
N ARG A 290 1.38 27.21 -10.03
CA ARG A 290 0.42 28.27 -10.34
C ARG A 290 0.40 29.37 -9.28
N MET A 291 0.44 29.02 -8.00
CA MET A 291 0.47 29.97 -6.90
C MET A 291 1.77 30.80 -6.87
N VAL A 292 2.92 30.15 -7.09
CA VAL A 292 4.22 30.85 -7.19
C VAL A 292 4.24 31.81 -8.38
N LYS A 293 3.72 31.38 -9.55
CA LYS A 293 3.58 32.27 -10.71
C LYS A 293 2.70 33.48 -10.41
N TRP A 294 1.60 33.29 -9.68
CA TRP A 294 0.71 34.38 -9.27
C TRP A 294 1.35 35.34 -8.25
N LEU A 295 2.13 34.82 -7.29
CA LEU A 295 2.86 35.63 -6.32
C LEU A 295 3.98 36.46 -6.97
N ARG A 296 4.59 35.95 -8.04
CA ARG A 296 5.62 36.66 -8.82
C ARG A 296 5.05 37.67 -9.82
N SER A 297 3.74 37.60 -10.10
CA SER A 297 3.06 38.52 -11.01
C SER A 297 2.39 39.70 -10.29
N LYS A 298 2.59 39.80 -8.97
CA LYS A 298 2.22 40.93 -8.12
C LYS A 298 3.47 41.71 -7.74
#